data_AF-A0A839QSM3-F1
#
_entry.id   AF-A0A839QSM3-F1
#
_cell.length_a   1.000
_cell.length_b   1.000
_cell.length_c   1.000
_cell.angle_alpha   90.00
_cell.angle_beta   90.00
_cell.angle_gamma   90.00
#
_symmetry.space_group_name_H-M   'P 1'
#
loop_
_entity.id
_entity.type
_entity.pdbx_description
1 polymer ?
#
loop_
_entity_poly.entity_id
_entity_poly.type
_entity_poly.pdbx_seq_one_letter_code
_entity_poly.pdbx_strand_id
1 'polypeptide(L)'
;MTDTAIGTPPIMGLAEAARECGISVSTLRRRKEALVTAGATVSPKGWEIPIPALVALGYLGSTTPPPASPVTPATKPPGDARVEAALIEVDSLRARLADAEQRAAVAEAIAGERERVIQAQAATLRMLERGTPAGPAESLPDTSDDGYPDNPATAPVKVPLMAPDSRPKRWLSFGRRR
;
A
#
# COMPACT_ATOMS: atom_id res chain seq x y z
N MET A 1 -44.02 8.54 34.01
CA MET A 1 -44.71 8.80 32.74
C MET A 1 -43.69 9.38 31.78
N THR A 2 -42.95 8.54 31.05
CA THR A 2 -42.08 8.97 29.94
C THR A 2 -42.76 8.54 28.66
N ASP A 3 -43.20 9.55 27.92
CA ASP A 3 -43.89 9.46 26.65
C ASP A 3 -42.90 8.91 25.61
N THR A 4 -42.87 7.58 25.44
CA THR A 4 -42.17 6.97 24.30
C THR A 4 -43.06 7.21 23.09
N ALA A 5 -42.89 8.38 22.48
CA ALA A 5 -43.36 8.61 21.14
C ALA A 5 -42.77 7.49 20.26
N ILE A 6 -43.61 6.53 19.86
CA ILE A 6 -43.30 5.56 18.80
C ILE A 6 -43.30 6.40 17.51
N GLY A 7 -42.25 7.20 17.35
CA GLY A 7 -42.02 8.02 16.18
C GLY A 7 -41.82 7.08 15.02
N THR A 8 -42.53 7.36 13.93
CA THR A 8 -42.32 6.69 12.65
C THR A 8 -40.82 6.62 12.37
N PRO A 9 -40.25 5.42 12.11
CA PRO A 9 -38.83 5.30 11.88
C PRO A 9 -38.46 6.15 10.66
N PRO A 10 -37.31 6.84 10.68
CA PRO A 10 -36.86 7.61 9.53
C PRO A 10 -36.78 6.71 8.28
N ILE A 11 -37.41 7.16 7.20
CA ILE A 11 -37.53 6.45 5.93
C ILE A 11 -36.64 7.15 4.92
N MET A 12 -35.90 6.37 4.14
CA MET A 12 -35.06 6.86 3.05
C MET A 12 -35.50 6.31 1.70
N GLY A 13 -35.29 7.11 0.66
CA GLY A 13 -35.46 6.66 -0.73
C GLY A 13 -34.33 5.74 -1.17
N LEU A 14 -34.53 5.00 -2.27
CA LEU A 14 -33.54 4.06 -2.81
C LEU A 14 -32.18 4.70 -3.13
N ALA A 15 -32.20 5.87 -3.77
CA ALA A 15 -30.97 6.58 -4.16
C ALA A 15 -30.25 7.16 -2.95
N GLU A 16 -31.00 7.61 -1.95
CA GLU A 16 -30.47 8.14 -0.70
C GLU A 16 -29.82 7.02 0.11
N ALA A 17 -30.52 5.90 0.31
CA ALA A 17 -29.98 4.72 0.95
C ALA A 17 -28.71 4.20 0.26
N ALA A 18 -28.64 4.24 -1.08
CA ALA A 18 -27.46 3.84 -1.83
C ALA A 18 -26.24 4.72 -1.51
N ARG A 19 -26.44 6.04 -1.42
CA ARG A 19 -25.38 7.00 -1.08
C ARG A 19 -24.89 6.81 0.35
N GLU A 20 -25.82 6.72 1.31
CA GLU A 20 -25.47 6.57 2.74
C GLU A 20 -24.77 5.23 3.03
N CYS A 21 -25.19 4.16 2.36
CA CYS A 21 -24.57 2.84 2.52
C CYS A 21 -23.30 2.66 1.67
N GLY A 22 -22.94 3.63 0.81
CA GLY A 22 -21.77 3.53 -0.09
C GLY A 22 -21.87 2.42 -1.14
N ILE A 23 -23.08 2.01 -1.55
CA ILE A 23 -23.32 0.92 -2.53
C ILE A 23 -24.14 1.39 -3.72
N SER A 24 -24.09 0.63 -4.82
CA SER A 24 -24.89 0.96 -6.00
C SER A 24 -26.39 0.74 -5.79
N VAL A 25 -27.22 1.58 -6.43
CA VAL A 25 -28.68 1.41 -6.49
C VAL A 25 -29.08 0.02 -7.03
N SER A 26 -28.31 -0.50 -8.00
CA SER A 26 -28.52 -1.83 -8.57
C SER A 26 -28.35 -2.94 -7.52
N THR A 27 -27.37 -2.78 -6.61
CA THR A 27 -27.14 -3.71 -5.50
C THR A 27 -28.34 -3.78 -4.56
N LEU A 28 -28.90 -2.62 -4.17
CA LEU A 28 -30.10 -2.57 -3.34
C LEU A 28 -31.31 -3.20 -4.05
N ARG A 29 -31.51 -2.92 -5.35
CA ARG A 29 -32.59 -3.53 -6.14
C ARG A 29 -32.47 -5.06 -6.21
N ARG A 30 -31.26 -5.59 -6.36
CA ARG A 30 -31.01 -7.05 -6.36
C ARG A 30 -31.32 -7.69 -5.01
N ARG A 31 -31.18 -6.94 -3.91
CA ARG A 31 -31.52 -7.40 -2.55
C ARG A 31 -32.93 -6.99 -2.12
N LYS A 32 -33.84 -6.77 -3.06
CA LYS A 32 -35.24 -6.38 -2.81
C LYS A 32 -35.91 -7.25 -1.76
N GLU A 33 -35.83 -8.57 -1.91
CA GLU A 33 -36.51 -9.51 -1.01
C GLU A 33 -36.01 -9.37 0.42
N ALA A 34 -34.70 -9.28 0.62
CA ALA A 34 -34.10 -9.10 1.94
C ALA A 34 -34.50 -7.75 2.58
N LEU A 35 -34.57 -6.68 1.77
CA LEU A 35 -35.04 -5.37 2.23
C LEU A 35 -36.52 -5.39 2.62
N VAL A 36 -37.37 -6.08 1.84
CA VAL A 36 -38.80 -6.21 2.13
C VAL A 36 -39.03 -7.01 3.41
N THR A 37 -38.30 -8.11 3.60
CA THR A 37 -38.31 -8.89 4.86
C THR A 37 -37.89 -8.04 6.05
N ALA A 38 -36.97 -7.10 5.85
CA ALA A 38 -36.51 -6.16 6.87
C ALA A 38 -37.43 -4.93 7.05
N GLY A 39 -38.56 -4.85 6.34
CA GLY A 39 -39.58 -3.81 6.50
C GLY A 39 -39.58 -2.70 5.44
N ALA A 40 -38.78 -2.82 4.37
CA ALA A 40 -38.87 -1.89 3.24
C ALA A 40 -40.13 -2.14 2.42
N THR A 41 -40.73 -1.08 1.90
CA THR A 41 -41.89 -1.19 1.00
C THR A 41 -41.56 -0.60 -0.36
N VAL A 42 -42.13 -1.20 -1.41
CA VAL A 42 -42.01 -0.72 -2.78
C VAL A 42 -43.39 -0.27 -3.23
N SER A 43 -43.56 1.05 -3.34
CA SER A 43 -44.80 1.68 -3.77
C SER A 43 -44.66 2.25 -5.19
N PRO A 44 -45.77 2.61 -5.87
CA PRO A 44 -45.71 3.30 -7.15
C PRO A 44 -44.98 4.65 -7.09
N LYS A 45 -44.88 5.25 -5.90
CA LYS A 45 -44.16 6.51 -5.66
C LYS A 45 -42.65 6.31 -5.52
N GLY A 46 -42.20 5.08 -5.25
CA GLY A 46 -40.79 4.76 -5.11
C GLY A 46 -40.53 3.72 -4.03
N TRP A 47 -39.30 3.71 -3.54
CA TRP A 47 -38.89 2.85 -2.44
C TRP A 47 -38.96 3.63 -1.14
N GLU A 48 -39.50 2.98 -0.12
CA GLU A 48 -39.51 3.46 1.26
C GLU A 48 -38.72 2.45 2.09
N ILE A 49 -37.47 2.81 2.42
CA ILE A 49 -36.55 1.95 3.14
C ILE A 49 -36.33 2.53 4.55
N PRO A 50 -36.84 1.88 5.60
CA PRO A 50 -36.54 2.30 6.98
C PRO A 50 -35.05 2.15 7.29
N ILE A 51 -34.47 3.11 8.03
CA ILE A 51 -33.08 2.99 8.52
C ILE A 51 -32.84 1.65 9.27
N PRO A 52 -33.76 1.16 10.14
CA PRO A 52 -33.59 -0.14 10.79
C PRO A 52 -33.43 -1.31 9.82
N ALA A 53 -34.04 -1.25 8.63
CA ALA A 53 -33.90 -2.30 7.62
C ALA A 53 -32.47 -2.34 7.05
N LEU A 54 -31.85 -1.17 6.85
CA LEU A 54 -30.47 -1.05 6.41
C LEU A 54 -29.48 -1.52 7.48
N VAL A 55 -29.75 -1.19 8.75
CA VAL A 55 -28.97 -1.67 9.90
C VAL A 55 -29.08 -3.19 10.05
N ALA A 56 -30.28 -3.75 9.93
CA ALA A 56 -30.51 -5.20 10.02
C ALA A 56 -29.75 -5.98 8.94
N LEU A 57 -29.58 -5.41 7.75
CA LEU A 57 -28.81 -5.98 6.65
C LEU A 57 -27.30 -5.68 6.74
N GLY A 58 -26.88 -4.94 7.78
CA GLY A 58 -25.47 -4.59 8.01
C GLY A 58 -24.91 -3.54 7.07
N TYR A 59 -25.77 -2.75 6.42
CA TYR A 59 -25.33 -1.67 5.52
C TYR A 59 -25.02 -0.37 6.25
N LEU A 60 -25.65 -0.15 7.40
CA LEU A 60 -25.38 0.98 8.29
C LEU A 60 -24.98 0.45 9.67
N GLY A 61 -24.04 1.14 10.32
CA GLY A 61 -23.70 0.85 11.72
C GLY A 61 -24.88 1.16 12.63
N SER A 62 -25.17 0.27 13.59
CA SER A 62 -26.22 0.55 14.58
C SER A 62 -25.80 1.72 15.47
N THR A 63 -26.52 2.84 15.39
CA THR A 63 -26.40 3.96 16.34
C THR A 63 -27.40 3.88 17.49
N THR A 64 -28.30 2.89 17.48
CA THR A 64 -29.31 2.69 18.53
C THR A 64 -28.84 1.61 19.51
N PRO A 65 -28.83 1.86 20.83
CA PRO A 65 -28.58 0.82 21.83
C PRO A 65 -29.66 -0.27 21.70
N PRO A 66 -29.29 -1.56 21.73
CA PRO A 66 -30.24 -2.65 21.52
C PRO A 66 -31.35 -2.60 22.58
N PRO A 67 -32.64 -2.76 22.21
CA PRO A 67 -33.69 -2.89 23.20
C PRO A 67 -33.42 -4.12 24.06
N ALA A 68 -33.59 -3.97 25.38
CA ALA A 68 -33.41 -5.03 26.36
C ALA A 68 -34.43 -6.16 26.14
N SER A 69 -34.09 -7.10 25.27
CA SER A 69 -34.76 -8.40 25.19
C SER A 69 -34.42 -9.22 26.44
N PRO A 70 -35.36 -10.06 26.94
CA PRO A 70 -35.13 -10.87 28.13
C PRO A 70 -33.93 -11.80 27.90
N VAL A 71 -33.03 -11.76 28.88
CA VAL A 71 -31.78 -12.52 28.98
C VAL A 71 -32.02 -14.00 28.69
N THR A 72 -31.75 -14.43 27.46
CA THR A 72 -31.10 -15.71 27.24
C THR A 72 -29.60 -15.50 27.51
N PRO A 73 -28.89 -16.46 28.15
CA PRO A 73 -27.48 -16.28 28.42
C PRO A 73 -26.74 -16.14 27.09
N ALA A 74 -26.31 -14.92 26.81
CA ALA A 74 -25.51 -14.58 25.66
C ALA A 74 -24.21 -15.38 25.76
N THR A 75 -24.07 -16.38 24.89
CA THR A 75 -22.76 -16.91 24.52
C THR A 75 -21.92 -15.71 24.07
N LYS A 76 -20.92 -15.35 24.89
CA LYS A 76 -19.86 -14.39 24.56
C LYS A 76 -19.47 -14.58 23.09
N PRO A 77 -19.58 -13.56 22.21
CA PRO A 77 -18.99 -13.71 20.88
C PRO A 77 -17.48 -13.92 21.07
N PRO A 78 -16.82 -14.79 20.28
CA PRO A 78 -15.37 -14.91 20.28
C PRO A 78 -14.76 -13.67 19.59
N GLY A 79 -14.88 -12.51 20.25
CA GLY A 79 -14.42 -11.21 19.77
C GLY A 79 -12.96 -10.93 20.10
N ASP A 80 -12.44 -11.54 21.16
CA ASP A 80 -11.12 -11.19 21.71
C ASP A 80 -9.99 -11.63 20.77
N ALA A 81 -10.05 -12.83 20.19
CA ALA A 81 -8.97 -13.35 19.34
C ALA A 81 -8.78 -12.58 18.02
N ARG A 82 -9.86 -12.02 17.45
CA ARG A 82 -9.76 -11.21 16.20
C ARG A 82 -9.21 -9.82 16.47
N VAL A 83 -9.58 -9.23 17.60
CA VAL A 83 -9.06 -7.93 18.02
C VAL A 83 -7.58 -8.04 18.36
N GLU A 84 -7.18 -9.07 19.10
CA GLU A 84 -5.76 -9.33 19.40
C GLU A 84 -4.94 -9.57 18.13
N ALA A 85 -5.45 -10.37 17.18
CA ALA A 85 -4.77 -10.58 15.90
C ALA A 85 -4.59 -9.27 15.11
N ALA A 86 -5.61 -8.40 15.13
CA ALA A 86 -5.54 -7.09 14.46
C ALA A 86 -4.55 -6.14 15.15
N LEU A 87 -4.46 -6.16 16.49
CA LEU A 87 -3.49 -5.36 17.23
C LEU A 87 -2.05 -5.81 16.93
N ILE A 88 -1.80 -7.12 16.93
CA ILE A 88 -0.50 -7.69 16.55
C ILE A 88 -0.15 -7.32 15.10
N GLU A 89 -1.12 -7.38 14.18
CA GLU A 89 -0.91 -6.96 12.80
C GLU A 89 -0.55 -5.47 12.72
N VAL A 90 -1.30 -4.59 13.39
CA VAL A 90 -1.03 -3.15 13.41
C VAL A 90 0.36 -2.85 13.95
N ASP A 91 0.79 -3.50 15.04
CA ASP A 91 2.12 -3.29 15.60
C ASP A 91 3.22 -3.81 14.67
N SER A 92 2.99 -4.93 14.00
CA SER A 92 3.92 -5.43 12.97
C SER A 92 4.03 -4.47 11.77
N LEU A 93 2.91 -3.86 11.36
CA LEU A 93 2.88 -2.90 10.26
C LEU A 93 3.64 -1.62 10.64
N ARG A 94 3.45 -1.15 11.88
CA ARG A 94 4.17 0.02 12.41
C ARG A 94 5.66 -0.21 12.49
N ALA A 95 6.10 -1.38 12.96
CA ALA A 95 7.53 -1.72 13.01
C ALA A 95 8.16 -1.71 11.61
N ARG A 96 7.52 -2.37 10.63
CA ARG A 96 8.01 -2.38 9.24
C ARG A 96 8.04 -0.99 8.60
N LEU A 97 7.08 -0.13 8.95
CA LEU A 97 7.02 1.25 8.48
C LEU A 97 8.21 2.04 9.05
N ALA A 98 8.45 1.97 10.35
CA ALA A 98 9.61 2.61 10.99
C ALA A 98 10.95 2.15 10.37
N ASP A 99 11.11 0.84 10.15
CA ASP A 99 12.30 0.29 9.49
C ASP A 99 12.47 0.77 8.04
N ALA A 100 11.36 0.96 7.32
CA ALA A 100 11.38 1.48 5.96
C ALA A 100 11.76 2.96 5.92
N GLU A 101 11.16 3.77 6.80
CA GLU A 101 11.48 5.19 6.94
C GLU A 101 12.93 5.42 7.33
N GLN A 102 13.45 4.64 8.28
CA GLN A 102 14.86 4.73 8.68
C GLN A 102 15.81 4.41 7.51
N ARG A 103 15.52 3.36 6.73
CA ARG A 103 16.33 3.02 5.56
C ARG A 103 16.25 4.09 4.48
N ALA A 104 15.08 4.69 4.28
CA ALA A 104 14.90 5.80 3.34
C ALA A 104 15.72 7.03 3.76
N ALA A 105 15.65 7.42 5.03
CA ALA A 105 16.40 8.55 5.56
C ALA A 105 17.93 8.37 5.42
N VAL A 106 18.43 7.16 5.67
CA VAL A 106 19.86 6.84 5.46
C VAL A 106 20.23 6.90 3.98
N ALA A 107 19.39 6.37 3.10
CA ALA A 107 19.63 6.41 1.66
C ALA A 107 19.66 7.85 1.12
N GLU A 108 18.75 8.71 1.59
CA GLU A 108 18.69 10.13 1.24
C GLU A 108 19.94 10.89 1.73
N ALA A 109 20.39 10.62 2.96
CA ALA A 109 21.61 11.22 3.50
C ALA A 109 22.85 10.84 2.67
N ILE A 110 22.98 9.56 2.29
CA ILE A 110 24.08 9.08 1.46
C ILE A 110 24.01 9.69 0.05
N ALA A 111 22.81 9.78 -0.54
CA ALA A 111 22.62 10.39 -1.85
C ALA A 111 22.99 11.88 -1.84
N GLY A 112 22.57 12.62 -0.81
CA GLY A 112 22.93 14.02 -0.63
C GLY A 112 24.43 14.24 -0.49
N GLU A 113 25.13 13.36 0.25
CA GLU A 113 26.58 13.45 0.38
C GLU A 113 27.31 13.13 -0.93
N ARG A 114 26.88 12.09 -1.64
CA ARG A 114 27.44 11.74 -2.95
C ARG A 114 27.29 12.87 -3.96
N GLU A 115 26.14 13.53 -3.97
CA GLU A 115 25.88 14.68 -4.84
C GLU A 115 26.86 15.83 -4.55
N ARG A 116 27.12 16.17 -3.27
CA ARG A 116 28.11 17.19 -2.91
C ARG A 116 29.51 16.84 -3.39
N VAL A 117 29.92 15.57 -3.23
CA VAL A 117 31.21 15.09 -3.69
C VAL A 117 31.33 15.21 -5.22
N ILE A 118 30.29 14.80 -5.95
CA ILE A 118 30.24 14.91 -7.43
C ILE A 118 30.34 16.38 -7.85
N GLN A 119 29.62 17.29 -7.19
CA GLN A 119 29.67 18.71 -7.49
C GLN A 119 31.05 19.33 -7.23
N ALA A 120 31.69 18.95 -6.12
CA ALA A 120 33.05 19.40 -5.80
C ALA A 120 34.05 18.90 -6.85
N GLN A 121 34.00 17.62 -7.22
CA GLN A 121 34.85 17.05 -8.27
C GLN A 121 34.62 17.73 -9.62
N ALA A 122 33.36 17.93 -10.01
CA ALA A 122 33.01 18.62 -11.25
C ALA A 122 33.49 20.08 -11.27
N ALA A 123 33.51 20.77 -10.12
CA ALA A 123 34.06 22.12 -10.02
C ALA A 123 35.58 22.13 -10.18
N THR A 124 36.29 21.20 -9.53
CA THR A 124 37.75 21.05 -9.67
C THR A 124 38.16 20.74 -11.10
N LEU A 125 37.46 19.82 -11.78
CA LEU A 125 37.71 19.51 -13.19
C LEU A 125 37.53 20.75 -14.08
N ARG A 126 36.44 21.50 -13.88
CA ARG A 126 36.20 22.77 -14.61
C ARG A 126 37.31 23.80 -14.39
N MET A 127 37.97 23.82 -13.23
CA MET A 127 39.11 24.71 -12.97
C MET A 127 40.37 24.24 -13.70
N LEU A 128 40.66 22.95 -13.69
CA LEU A 128 41.82 22.37 -14.39
C LEU A 128 41.71 22.53 -15.91
N GLU A 129 40.51 22.32 -16.46
CA GLU A 129 40.24 22.51 -17.89
C GLU A 129 40.43 23.96 -18.34
N ARG A 130 40.10 24.95 -17.48
CA ARG A 130 40.33 26.37 -17.77
C ARG A 130 41.78 26.81 -17.59
N GLY A 131 42.54 26.11 -16.75
CA GLY A 131 43.88 26.47 -16.32
C GLY A 131 45.01 25.77 -17.07
N THR A 132 44.72 24.96 -18.10
CA THR A 132 45.75 24.34 -18.95
C THR A 132 46.06 25.24 -20.15
N PRO A 133 47.03 26.18 -20.09
CA PRO A 133 47.60 26.69 -21.32
C PRO A 133 48.25 25.50 -22.04
N ALA A 134 47.95 25.34 -23.33
CA ALA A 134 48.72 24.46 -24.20
C ALA A 134 50.18 24.95 -24.17
N GLY A 135 50.99 24.36 -23.29
CA GLY A 135 52.44 24.53 -23.32
C GLY A 135 52.95 24.08 -24.69
N PRO A 136 53.95 24.77 -25.27
CA PRO A 136 54.46 24.43 -26.58
C PRO A 136 54.94 22.98 -26.57
N ALA A 137 54.54 22.22 -27.58
CA ALA A 137 54.97 20.84 -27.80
C ALA A 137 56.50 20.79 -27.85
N GLU A 138 57.12 20.46 -26.72
CA GLU A 138 58.53 20.11 -26.66
C GLU A 138 58.64 18.67 -27.18
N SER A 139 59.06 18.56 -28.43
CA SER A 139 59.37 17.33 -29.14
C SER A 139 60.38 16.50 -28.34
N LEU A 140 59.92 15.35 -27.83
CA LEU A 140 60.79 14.29 -27.31
C LEU A 140 61.64 13.70 -28.44
N PRO A 141 62.97 13.56 -28.28
CA PRO A 141 63.74 12.73 -29.17
C PRO A 141 63.43 11.25 -28.91
N ASP A 142 63.24 10.55 -30.02
CA ASP A 142 63.17 9.10 -30.13
C ASP A 142 64.42 8.45 -29.52
N THR A 143 64.25 7.72 -28.42
CA THR A 143 65.19 6.71 -27.98
C THR A 143 64.42 5.43 -27.70
N SER A 144 64.30 4.64 -28.76
CA SER A 144 64.21 3.18 -28.65
C SER A 144 65.46 2.67 -27.91
N ASP A 145 65.29 2.06 -26.74
CA ASP A 145 66.26 1.08 -26.24
C ASP A 145 65.58 0.02 -25.37
N ASP A 146 65.98 -1.21 -25.64
CA ASP A 146 65.53 -2.46 -25.05
C ASP A 146 65.82 -2.52 -23.56
N GLY A 147 64.89 -3.09 -22.78
CA GLY A 147 65.14 -3.27 -21.35
C GLY A 147 63.98 -3.85 -20.56
N TYR A 148 63.46 -4.98 -20.99
CA TYR A 148 62.64 -5.84 -20.12
C TYR A 148 63.55 -6.50 -19.07
N PRO A 149 63.23 -6.39 -17.77
CA PRO A 149 63.49 -7.53 -16.89
C PRO A 149 62.17 -8.10 -16.36
N ASP A 150 62.13 -9.43 -16.43
CA ASP A 150 61.22 -10.34 -15.76
C ASP A 150 60.82 -9.90 -14.34
N ASN A 151 59.56 -10.16 -13.97
CA ASN A 151 59.17 -11.22 -13.01
C ASN A 151 57.75 -10.94 -12.41
N PRO A 152 57.09 -11.91 -11.76
CA PRO A 152 56.35 -13.05 -12.31
C PRO A 152 54.82 -12.89 -12.20
N ALA A 153 54.12 -13.76 -12.94
CA ALA A 153 52.69 -13.96 -12.95
C ALA A 153 52.00 -13.88 -11.56
N THR A 154 51.11 -12.90 -11.39
CA THR A 154 49.97 -13.01 -10.47
C THR A 154 48.72 -13.21 -11.31
N ALA A 155 48.10 -14.38 -11.13
CA ALA A 155 46.98 -14.88 -11.93
C ALA A 155 45.81 -13.89 -12.05
N PRO A 156 45.05 -13.91 -13.17
CA PRO A 156 43.77 -13.23 -13.21
C PRO A 156 42.84 -13.88 -12.18
N VAL A 157 42.36 -13.09 -11.23
CA VAL A 157 41.29 -13.49 -10.33
C VAL A 157 40.10 -13.91 -11.20
N LYS A 158 39.85 -15.22 -11.29
CA LYS A 158 38.60 -15.77 -11.81
C LYS A 158 37.49 -15.26 -10.90
N VAL A 159 36.82 -14.19 -11.31
CA VAL A 159 35.53 -13.84 -10.74
C VAL A 159 34.59 -15.01 -11.06
N PRO A 160 33.97 -15.67 -10.07
CA PRO A 160 32.97 -16.68 -10.36
C PRO A 160 31.80 -15.98 -11.07
N LEU A 161 31.61 -16.32 -12.34
CA LEU A 161 30.41 -16.02 -13.10
C LEU A 161 29.25 -16.71 -12.38
N MET A 162 28.58 -16.00 -11.47
CA MET A 162 27.33 -16.46 -10.86
C MET A 162 26.33 -16.70 -11.99
N ALA A 163 26.00 -17.98 -12.19
CA ALA A 163 24.94 -18.41 -13.08
C ALA A 163 23.62 -17.72 -12.67
N PRO A 164 22.85 -17.14 -13.61
CA PRO A 164 21.51 -16.67 -13.33
C PRO A 164 20.52 -17.86 -13.32
N ASP A 165 20.62 -18.72 -12.31
CA ASP A 165 19.61 -19.76 -12.05
C ASP A 165 18.79 -19.41 -10.81
N SER A 166 17.68 -18.73 -11.05
CA SER A 166 16.36 -19.05 -10.46
C SER A 166 15.38 -17.92 -10.76
N ARG A 167 14.82 -17.95 -11.96
CA ARG A 167 13.53 -17.28 -12.21
C ARG A 167 12.47 -18.07 -11.42
N PRO A 168 11.75 -17.49 -10.45
CA PRO A 168 10.60 -18.16 -9.89
C PRO A 168 9.58 -18.37 -11.01
N LYS A 169 9.28 -19.62 -11.33
CA LYS A 169 8.19 -20.01 -12.22
C LYS A 169 6.90 -19.43 -11.63
N ARG A 170 6.42 -18.32 -12.21
CA ARG A 170 5.06 -17.81 -12.01
C ARG A 170 4.10 -18.88 -12.51
N TRP A 171 3.71 -19.79 -11.63
CA TRP A 171 2.42 -20.46 -11.74
C TRP A 171 1.37 -19.42 -11.37
N LEU A 172 0.39 -19.25 -12.26
CA LEU A 172 -1.01 -18.88 -12.02
C LEU A 172 -1.63 -18.44 -13.36
N SER A 173 -1.78 -19.39 -14.28
CA SER A 173 -2.73 -19.28 -15.40
C SER A 173 -4.08 -19.81 -14.93
N PHE A 174 -4.83 -18.99 -14.20
CA PHE A 174 -6.22 -19.31 -13.88
C PHE A 174 -7.10 -19.07 -15.12
N GLY A 175 -7.62 -20.17 -15.67
CA GLY A 175 -9.02 -20.31 -16.09
C GLY A 175 -9.51 -19.49 -17.29
N ARG A 176 -9.47 -20.09 -18.49
CA ARG A 176 -10.52 -19.89 -19.50
C ARG A 176 -11.77 -20.63 -19.04
N ARG A 177 -12.86 -19.91 -18.75
CA ARG A 177 -14.22 -20.48 -18.81
C ARG A 177 -14.78 -20.27 -20.23
N ARG A 178 -15.20 -21.36 -20.86
CA ARG A 178 -16.32 -21.36 -21.81
C ARG A 178 -17.53 -21.91 -21.07
#